data_AF-A0A1G3MYB9-F1
#
_entry.id   AF-A0A1G3MYB9-F1
#
_cell.length_a   1.000
_cell.length_b   1.000
_cell.length_c   1.000
_cell.angle_alpha   90.00
_cell.angle_beta   90.00
_cell.angle_gamma   90.00
#
_symmetry.space_group_name_H-M   'P 1'
#
loop_
_entity.id
_entity.type
_entity.pdbx_description
1 polymer ?
#
loop_
_entity_poly.entity_id
_entity_poly.type
_entity_poly.pdbx_seq_one_letter_code
_entity_poly.pdbx_strand_id
1 'polypeptide(L)'
;MIRKDATWLAVVLACLVTACIQPQFGRPENLGAPINSTFDENGPFLSADQTTLYFHSGRGGSDSDDIWFATRNDATAAWNEPRPISDMVNDLFQSFGLTMSDDELTIYFASNSSALAGC
;
A
#
# COMPACT_ATOMS: atom_id res chain seq x y z
N MET A 1 31.49 24.60 -49.64
CA MET A 1 32.92 24.27 -49.41
C MET A 1 33.24 24.60 -47.96
N ILE A 2 33.77 23.61 -47.23
CA ILE A 2 34.01 23.57 -45.78
C ILE A 2 35.30 24.31 -45.43
N ARG A 3 35.36 25.02 -44.28
CA ARG A 3 36.52 25.02 -43.37
C ARG A 3 36.06 25.04 -41.91
N LYS A 4 36.79 24.29 -41.08
CA LYS A 4 36.55 23.94 -39.68
C LYS A 4 37.63 24.60 -38.83
N ASP A 5 37.25 25.45 -37.89
CA ASP A 5 38.21 26.07 -36.98
C ASP A 5 37.53 26.25 -35.63
N ALA A 6 37.95 25.45 -34.64
CA ALA A 6 37.41 25.39 -33.29
C ALA A 6 38.26 26.23 -32.33
N THR A 7 37.62 27.02 -31.47
CA THR A 7 38.25 27.57 -30.26
C THR A 7 37.20 27.58 -29.14
N TRP A 8 37.50 26.82 -28.09
CA TRP A 8 36.65 26.59 -26.92
C TRP A 8 36.84 27.70 -25.89
N LEU A 9 35.75 28.29 -25.38
CA LEU A 9 35.76 28.95 -24.07
C LEU A 9 34.57 28.45 -23.25
N ALA A 10 34.90 27.81 -22.12
CA ALA A 10 33.94 27.36 -21.13
C ALA A 10 33.27 28.56 -20.45
N VAL A 11 31.95 28.52 -20.33
CA VAL A 11 31.21 29.25 -19.30
C VAL A 11 30.50 28.22 -18.44
N VAL A 12 30.98 28.11 -17.21
CA VAL A 12 30.38 27.34 -16.11
C VAL A 12 29.22 28.15 -15.54
N LEU A 13 27.98 27.65 -15.68
CA LEU A 13 26.79 27.85 -14.81
C LEU A 13 25.57 27.52 -15.69
N ALA A 14 24.71 26.54 -15.44
CA ALA A 14 24.53 25.64 -14.34
C ALA A 14 24.29 24.26 -14.92
N CYS A 15 24.96 23.25 -14.36
CA CYS A 15 24.32 21.96 -14.28
C CYS A 15 23.10 22.19 -13.37
N LEU A 16 21.96 22.59 -13.95
CA LEU A 16 20.68 22.24 -13.35
C LEU A 16 20.64 20.74 -13.49
N VAL A 17 21.28 20.08 -12.53
CA VAL A 17 20.98 18.72 -12.18
C VAL A 17 19.46 18.75 -12.10
N THR A 18 18.78 18.20 -13.10
CA THR A 18 17.49 17.59 -12.86
C THR A 18 17.83 16.55 -11.81
N ALA A 19 17.85 16.98 -10.55
CA ALA A 19 17.84 16.11 -9.41
C ALA A 19 16.71 15.17 -9.77
N CYS A 20 17.05 13.91 -9.99
CA CYS A 20 16.06 12.87 -10.11
C CYS A 20 15.11 13.13 -8.94
N ILE A 21 13.90 13.62 -9.23
CA ILE A 21 12.88 13.88 -8.22
C ILE A 21 12.42 12.48 -7.82
N GLN A 22 13.28 11.78 -7.09
CA GLN A 22 12.87 10.64 -6.32
C GLN A 22 11.97 11.25 -5.25
N PRO A 23 10.70 10.85 -5.16
CA PRO A 23 9.92 11.20 -3.99
C PRO A 23 10.73 10.77 -2.77
N GLN A 24 11.23 11.75 -2.01
CA GLN A 24 11.86 11.45 -0.73
C GLN A 24 10.74 10.95 0.17
N PHE A 25 10.87 9.73 0.68
CA PHE A 25 9.92 9.24 1.68
C PHE A 25 10.01 10.15 2.92
N GLY A 26 8.85 10.51 3.45
CA GLY A 26 8.76 11.23 4.72
C GLY A 26 9.18 10.35 5.89
N ARG A 27 9.17 10.92 7.10
CA ARG A 27 9.27 10.11 8.31
C ARG A 27 8.04 9.19 8.38
N PRO A 28 8.20 7.89 8.67
CA PRO A 28 7.07 7.01 8.90
C PRO A 28 6.18 7.57 10.01
N GLU A 29 4.88 7.59 9.76
CA GLU A 29 3.89 8.03 10.74
C GLU A 29 3.14 6.81 11.27
N ASN A 30 3.02 6.75 12.60
CA ASN A 30 2.19 5.73 13.24
C ASN A 30 0.73 6.18 13.14
N LEU A 31 -0.13 5.38 12.49
CA LEU A 31 -1.54 5.71 12.28
C LEU A 31 -2.37 5.73 13.58
N GLY A 32 -1.84 5.16 14.66
CA GLY A 32 -2.52 5.06 15.95
C GLY A 32 -3.78 4.22 15.90
N ALA A 33 -4.53 4.22 17.00
CA ALA A 33 -5.86 3.61 17.03
C ALA A 33 -6.83 4.37 16.09
N PRO A 34 -7.79 3.67 15.44
CA PRO A 34 -8.08 2.24 15.58
C PRO A 34 -7.30 1.33 14.62
N ILE A 35 -6.43 1.91 13.76
CA ILE A 35 -5.69 1.13 12.77
C ILE A 35 -4.64 0.26 13.44
N ASN A 36 -3.77 0.82 14.28
CA ASN A 36 -2.76 0.02 14.96
C ASN A 36 -3.38 -0.65 16.18
N SER A 37 -3.26 -1.98 16.26
CA SER A 37 -3.77 -2.77 17.38
C SER A 37 -2.64 -3.32 18.26
N THR A 38 -2.95 -4.28 19.12
CA THR A 38 -1.95 -5.06 19.86
C THR A 38 -1.40 -6.24 19.05
N PHE A 39 -1.97 -6.50 17.87
CA PHE A 39 -1.54 -7.52 16.92
C PHE A 39 -0.71 -6.88 15.80
N ASP A 40 -0.11 -7.70 14.96
CA ASP A 40 0.60 -7.21 13.79
C ASP A 40 -0.39 -6.78 12.69
N GLU A 41 -0.11 -5.63 12.07
CA GLU A 41 -0.81 -5.15 10.88
C GLU A 41 0.12 -5.26 9.66
N ASN A 42 -0.24 -6.13 8.73
CA ASN A 42 0.64 -6.53 7.62
C ASN A 42 0.03 -6.18 6.26
N GLY A 43 0.90 -5.95 5.26
CA GLY A 43 0.50 -5.78 3.85
C GLY A 43 -0.59 -4.73 3.59
N PRO A 44 -0.40 -3.46 3.98
CA PRO A 44 -1.41 -2.43 3.76
C PRO A 44 -1.56 -2.10 2.27
N PHE A 45 -2.81 -1.91 1.83
CA PHE A 45 -3.19 -1.33 0.56
C PHE A 45 -4.15 -0.15 0.81
N LEU A 46 -3.75 1.05 0.39
CA LEU A 46 -4.57 2.26 0.49
C LEU A 46 -5.20 2.55 -0.88
N SER A 47 -6.52 2.72 -0.91
CA SER A 47 -7.24 3.09 -2.12
C SER A 47 -6.75 4.42 -2.71
N ALA A 48 -6.94 4.62 -4.01
CA ALA A 48 -6.46 5.79 -4.75
C ALA A 48 -7.06 7.11 -4.22
N ASP A 49 -8.32 7.07 -3.76
CA ASP A 49 -8.99 8.20 -3.12
C ASP A 49 -8.56 8.39 -1.64
N GLN A 50 -7.74 7.47 -1.13
CA GLN A 50 -7.23 7.40 0.22
C GLN A 50 -8.31 7.26 1.29
N THR A 51 -9.51 6.78 0.96
CA THR A 51 -10.63 6.64 1.91
C THR A 51 -10.77 5.24 2.49
N THR A 52 -10.13 4.23 1.88
CA THR A 52 -10.20 2.83 2.31
C THR A 52 -8.81 2.23 2.43
N LEU A 53 -8.53 1.62 3.59
CA LEU A 53 -7.28 0.91 3.86
C LEU A 53 -7.59 -0.57 4.08
N TYR A 54 -7.02 -1.44 3.26
CA TYR A 54 -7.05 -2.89 3.44
C TYR A 54 -5.73 -3.36 4.05
N PHE A 55 -5.76 -4.35 4.93
CA PHE A 55 -4.57 -4.86 5.59
C PHE A 55 -4.86 -6.23 6.23
N HIS A 56 -3.81 -7.00 6.52
CA HIS A 56 -3.91 -8.20 7.33
C HIS A 56 -3.80 -7.87 8.82
N SER A 57 -4.59 -8.55 9.66
CA SER A 57 -4.48 -8.41 11.12
C SER A 57 -5.09 -9.62 11.85
N GLY A 58 -4.39 -10.11 12.87
CA GLY A 58 -4.92 -11.09 13.85
C GLY A 58 -5.88 -10.50 14.89
N ARG A 59 -6.37 -9.27 14.68
CA ARG A 59 -7.40 -8.69 15.55
C ARG A 59 -8.67 -9.53 15.51
N GLY A 60 -9.43 -9.53 16.61
CA GLY A 60 -10.62 -10.38 16.74
C GLY A 60 -10.34 -11.76 17.32
N GLY A 61 -9.08 -12.07 17.66
CA GLY A 61 -8.70 -13.28 18.38
C GLY A 61 -8.58 -14.50 17.48
N SER A 62 -8.42 -14.30 16.17
CA SER A 62 -8.00 -15.36 15.28
C SER A 62 -6.48 -15.53 15.37
N ASP A 63 -6.02 -16.78 15.43
CA ASP A 63 -4.60 -17.11 15.22
C ASP A 63 -4.19 -16.94 13.73
N SER A 64 -5.10 -16.41 12.90
CA SER A 64 -4.95 -16.17 11.47
C SER A 64 -4.78 -14.68 11.15
N ASP A 65 -3.85 -14.38 10.23
CA ASP A 65 -3.72 -13.05 9.60
C ASP A 65 -4.84 -12.85 8.57
N ASP A 66 -6.00 -12.44 9.08
CA ASP A 66 -7.21 -12.22 8.29
C ASP A 66 -7.18 -10.90 7.54
N ILE A 67 -8.00 -10.74 6.49
CA ILE A 67 -8.11 -9.48 5.75
C ILE A 67 -9.13 -8.57 6.43
N TRP A 68 -8.67 -7.38 6.81
CA TRP A 68 -9.46 -6.30 7.41
C TRP A 68 -9.44 -5.07 6.52
N PHE A 69 -10.46 -4.23 6.69
CA PHE A 69 -10.48 -2.92 6.07
C PHE A 69 -11.01 -1.84 7.01
N ALA A 70 -10.53 -0.62 6.83
CA ALA A 70 -10.99 0.58 7.52
C ALA A 70 -11.36 1.64 6.50
N THR A 71 -12.36 2.47 6.83
CA THR A 71 -12.80 3.57 5.97
C THR A 71 -12.69 4.91 6.69
N ARG A 72 -12.65 5.99 5.93
CA ARG A 72 -12.76 7.37 6.41
C ARG A 72 -13.47 8.24 5.37
N ASN A 73 -13.98 9.39 5.79
CA ASN A 73 -14.79 10.25 4.91
C ASN A 73 -13.95 10.92 3.80
N ASP A 74 -12.67 11.19 4.07
CA ASP A 74 -11.72 11.81 3.14
C ASP A 74 -10.29 11.51 3.59
N ALA A 75 -9.31 11.90 2.76
CA ALA A 75 -7.89 11.63 2.98
C ALA A 75 -7.29 12.23 4.28
N THR A 76 -8.00 13.11 4.98
CA THR A 76 -7.57 13.79 6.20
C THR A 76 -8.40 13.42 7.43
N ALA A 77 -9.55 12.79 7.23
CA ALA A 77 -10.42 12.34 8.30
C ALA A 77 -9.78 11.20 9.12
N ALA A 78 -10.23 11.08 10.37
CA ALA A 78 -9.87 9.94 11.21
C ALA A 78 -10.44 8.64 10.63
N TRP A 79 -9.73 7.53 10.85
CA TRP A 79 -10.18 6.20 10.46
C TRP A 79 -11.34 5.73 11.35
N ASN A 80 -12.32 5.09 10.73
CA ASN A 80 -13.35 4.33 11.44
C ASN A 80 -12.78 3.00 11.95
N GLU A 81 -13.51 2.37 12.88
CA GLU A 81 -13.17 1.04 13.38
C GLU A 81 -13.05 0.02 12.23
N PRO A 82 -11.91 -0.69 12.12
CA PRO A 82 -11.73 -1.70 11.10
C PRO A 82 -12.72 -2.85 11.20
N ARG A 83 -13.07 -3.42 10.06
CA ARG A 83 -14.01 -4.54 9.94
C ARG A 83 -13.39 -5.67 9.14
N PRO A 84 -13.73 -6.94 9.43
CA PRO A 84 -13.30 -8.05 8.61
C PRO A 84 -13.94 -7.94 7.22
N ILE A 85 -13.23 -8.34 6.16
CA ILE A 85 -13.73 -8.20 4.79
C ILE A 85 -14.96 -9.08 4.54
N SER A 86 -14.98 -10.31 5.07
CA SER A 86 -16.11 -11.25 5.03
C SER A 86 -15.73 -12.55 5.71
N ASP A 87 -16.68 -13.22 6.37
CA ASP A 87 -16.52 -14.59 6.91
C ASP A 87 -16.29 -15.65 5.80
N MET A 88 -16.63 -15.34 4.55
CA MET A 88 -16.38 -16.25 3.41
C MET A 88 -14.93 -16.23 2.94
N VAL A 89 -14.22 -15.12 3.19
CA VAL A 89 -12.82 -14.91 2.80
C VAL A 89 -11.90 -15.17 3.97
N ASN A 90 -12.26 -14.64 5.14
CA ASN A 90 -11.59 -14.90 6.41
C ASN A 90 -12.16 -16.21 6.98
N ASP A 91 -11.53 -17.32 6.63
CA ASP A 91 -11.85 -18.64 7.17
C ASP A 91 -10.88 -18.99 8.32
N LEU A 92 -10.79 -20.28 8.70
CA LEU A 92 -9.90 -20.71 9.80
C LEU A 92 -8.40 -20.68 9.43
N PHE A 93 -8.04 -20.18 8.26
CA PHE A 93 -6.71 -20.26 7.68
C PHE A 93 -6.11 -18.87 7.44
N GLN A 94 -4.78 -18.81 7.39
CA GLN A 94 -4.05 -17.58 7.21
C GLN A 94 -4.11 -17.11 5.77
N SER A 95 -4.36 -15.81 5.59
CA SER A 95 -4.22 -15.14 4.31
C SER A 95 -2.94 -14.31 4.27
N PHE A 96 -2.32 -14.20 3.11
CA PHE A 96 -1.08 -13.44 2.93
C PHE A 96 -0.96 -12.90 1.50
N GLY A 97 -0.12 -11.88 1.35
CA GLY A 97 0.21 -11.32 0.04
C GLY A 97 -0.95 -10.60 -0.63
N LEU A 98 -1.75 -9.84 0.14
CA LEU A 98 -2.80 -8.99 -0.41
C LEU A 98 -2.23 -8.02 -1.44
N THR A 99 -2.82 -8.02 -2.64
CA THR A 99 -2.62 -7.00 -3.66
C THR A 99 -3.94 -6.69 -4.35
N MET A 100 -4.12 -5.45 -4.79
CA MET A 100 -5.31 -4.97 -5.48
C MET A 100 -5.04 -4.84 -6.98
N SER A 101 -6.05 -5.04 -7.81
CA SER A 101 -6.03 -4.64 -9.23
C SER A 101 -6.05 -3.11 -9.38
N ASP A 102 -5.54 -2.61 -10.51
CA ASP A 102 -5.49 -1.17 -10.79
C ASP A 102 -6.87 -0.48 -10.78
N ASP A 103 -7.94 -1.23 -11.05
CA ASP A 103 -9.33 -0.74 -11.01
C ASP A 103 -9.98 -0.82 -9.62
N GLU A 104 -9.27 -1.35 -8.62
CA GLU A 104 -9.73 -1.55 -7.24
C GLU A 104 -10.99 -2.44 -7.11
N LEU A 105 -11.30 -3.24 -8.13
CA LEU A 105 -12.45 -4.15 -8.12
C LEU A 105 -12.09 -5.59 -7.72
N THR A 106 -10.80 -5.94 -7.71
CA THR A 106 -10.33 -7.30 -7.44
C THR A 106 -9.17 -7.31 -6.47
N ILE A 107 -9.32 -8.04 -5.36
CA ILE A 107 -8.23 -8.37 -4.44
C ILE A 107 -7.69 -9.76 -4.79
N TYR A 108 -6.38 -9.86 -4.94
CA TYR A 108 -5.64 -11.12 -5.00
C TYR A 108 -4.94 -11.35 -3.66
N PHE A 109 -5.05 -12.56 -3.15
CA PHE A 109 -4.36 -13.01 -1.94
C PHE A 109 -4.08 -14.51 -2.06
N ALA A 110 -3.09 -14.99 -1.31
CA ALA A 110 -2.89 -16.41 -1.11
C ALA A 110 -3.45 -16.80 0.26
N SER A 111 -3.99 -18.01 0.34
CA SER A 111 -4.45 -18.61 1.59
C SER A 111 -3.87 -20.01 1.72
N ASN A 112 -3.60 -20.44 2.95
CA ASN A 112 -3.31 -21.85 3.24
C ASN A 112 -4.57 -22.70 3.45
N SER A 113 -5.76 -22.16 3.12
CA SER A 113 -7.01 -22.92 3.11
C SER A 113 -7.09 -23.87 1.91
N SER A 114 -7.47 -25.11 2.17
CA SER A 114 -7.90 -26.05 1.13
C SER A 114 -9.35 -25.82 0.68
N ALA A 115 -10.00 -24.75 1.16
CA ALA A 115 -11.44 -24.53 1.03
C ALA A 115 -11.88 -24.10 -0.38
N LEU A 116 -10.97 -23.60 -1.23
CA LEU A 116 -11.27 -23.24 -2.62
C LEU A 116 -11.14 -24.40 -3.62
N ALA A 117 -10.82 -25.62 -3.15
CA ALA A 117 -10.60 -26.80 -4.02
C ALA A 117 -11.85 -27.71 -4.20
N GLY A 118 -13.06 -27.19 -3.97
CA GLY A 118 -14.31 -27.96 -4.04
C GLY A 118 -15.34 -27.38 -5.00
N CYS A 119 -15.12 -27.55 -6.30
CA CYS A 119 -16.16 -27.51 -7.33
C CYS A 119 -16.27 -28.90 -7.97
#